data_AF-A0A7T2DBJ9-F1
#
_entry.id   AF-A0A7T2DBJ9-F1
#
_cell.length_a   1.000
_cell.length_b   1.000
_cell.length_c   1.000
_cell.angle_alpha   90.00
_cell.angle_beta   90.00
_cell.angle_gamma   90.00
#
_symmetry.space_group_name_H-M   'P 1'
#
loop_
_entity.id
_entity.type
_entity.pdbx_description
1 polymer ?
#
loop_
_entity_poly.entity_id
_entity_poly.type
_entity_poly.pdbx_seq_one_letter_code
_entity_poly.pdbx_strand_id
1 'polypeptide(L)' 'MSKVCQVTGKRPVTGNNVSHSQRKTRRRFLPNLHTHRFWVESENRFVKLRVSSKGMRIIDKKGIDEVLSDIRKRGEAV' A
#
# COMPACT_ATOMS: atom_id res chain seq x y z
N MET A 1 9.71 -0.43 -10.51
CA MET A 1 8.78 0.18 -9.53
C MET A 1 8.87 -0.51 -8.19
N SER A 2 9.14 0.24 -7.12
CA SER A 2 9.18 -0.24 -5.73
C SER A 2 7.78 -0.73 -5.33
N LYS A 3 7.57 -2.03 -5.04
CA LYS A 3 6.26 -2.61 -4.64
C LYS A 3 5.86 -2.20 -3.21
N VAL A 4 5.59 -0.92 -3.02
CA VAL A 4 5.28 -0.28 -1.73
C VAL A 4 3.88 0.31 -1.75
N CYS A 5 3.14 0.15 -0.65
CA CYS A 5 1.85 0.79 -0.43
C CYS A 5 2.07 2.23 0.07
N GLN A 6 1.52 3.24 -0.61
CA GLN A 6 1.70 4.66 -0.21
C GLN A 6 1.06 4.97 1.16
N VAL A 7 -0.10 4.39 1.44
CA VAL A 7 -0.83 4.64 2.69
C VAL A 7 -0.09 4.04 3.89
N THR A 8 0.32 2.76 3.80
CA THR A 8 0.83 1.99 4.96
C THR A 8 2.34 1.77 4.97
N GLY A 9 3.04 2.14 3.91
CA GLY A 9 4.47 1.88 3.74
C GLY A 9 4.85 0.40 3.59
N LYS A 10 3.88 -0.54 3.52
CA LYS A 10 4.16 -1.98 3.40
C LYS A 10 5.06 -2.28 2.21
N ARG A 11 6.17 -2.98 2.46
CA ARG A 11 7.19 -3.37 1.47
C ARG A 11 7.21 -4.88 1.27
N PRO A 12 7.81 -5.38 0.17
CA PRO A 12 8.03 -6.80 -0.03
C PRO A 12 8.96 -7.34 1.05
N VAL A 13 8.65 -8.53 1.56
CA VAL A 13 9.48 -9.24 2.53
C VAL A 13 10.11 -10.44 1.86
N THR A 14 11.37 -10.72 2.15
CA THR A 14 12.05 -11.92 1.67
C THR A 14 11.86 -13.08 2.64
N GLY A 15 11.75 -14.30 2.13
CA GLY A 15 11.79 -15.51 2.95
C GLY A 15 12.00 -16.76 2.10
N ASN A 16 11.57 -17.91 2.60
CA ASN A 16 11.73 -19.19 1.92
C ASN A 16 10.38 -19.88 1.69
N ASN A 17 10.22 -20.61 0.60
CA ASN A 17 9.31 -21.75 0.56
C ASN A 17 9.99 -22.88 1.33
N VAL A 18 9.23 -23.56 2.18
CA VAL A 18 9.71 -24.72 2.95
C VAL A 18 8.86 -25.91 2.50
N SER A 19 9.50 -26.93 1.94
CA SER A 19 8.82 -28.19 1.60
C SER A 19 8.51 -29.00 2.86
N HIS A 20 7.69 -30.04 2.71
CA HIS A 20 7.46 -31.02 3.78
C HIS A 20 8.77 -31.62 4.32
N SER A 21 9.74 -31.88 3.43
CA SER A 21 11.11 -32.31 3.76
C SER A 21 12.07 -31.18 4.18
N GLN A 22 11.54 -30.00 4.53
CA GLN A 22 12.29 -28.80 4.93
C GLN A 22 13.31 -28.27 3.91
N ARG A 23 13.17 -28.60 2.62
CA ARG A 23 13.98 -27.96 1.57
C ARG A 23 13.55 -26.50 1.43
N LYS A 24 14.52 -25.59 1.57
CA LYS A 24 14.29 -24.14 1.56
C LYS A 24 14.65 -23.56 0.19
N THR A 25 13.69 -22.95 -0.50
CA THR A 25 13.94 -22.17 -1.73
C THR A 25 13.57 -20.72 -1.52
N ARG A 26 14.36 -19.77 -2.04
CA ARG A 26 14.14 -18.33 -1.81
C ARG A 26 12.84 -17.88 -2.48
N ARG A 27 12.04 -17.08 -1.77
CA ARG A 27 10.83 -16.42 -2.29
C ARG A 27 10.74 -14.97 -1.82
N ARG A 28 9.89 -14.20 -2.50
CA ARG A 28 9.48 -12.85 -2.06
C ARG A 28 7.98 -12.85 -1.77
N PHE A 29 7.61 -12.33 -0.60
CA PHE A 29 6.22 -12.06 -0.23
C PHE A 29 5.87 -10.63 -0.67
N LEU A 30 4.97 -10.52 -1.64
CA LEU A 30 4.56 -9.25 -2.20
C LEU A 30 3.31 -8.72 -1.49
N PRO A 31 3.22 -7.40 -1.21
CA PRO A 31 1.97 -6.82 -0.76
C PRO A 31 0.90 -6.88 -1.89
N ASN A 32 -0.36 -7.08 -1.52
CA ASN A 32 -1.50 -7.06 -2.43
C ASN A 32 -1.81 -5.62 -2.88
N LEU A 33 -1.03 -5.08 -3.82
CA LEU A 33 -1.12 -3.70 -4.29
C LEU A 33 -2.07 -3.55 -5.45
N HIS A 34 -2.96 -2.58 -5.34
CA HIS A 34 -3.93 -2.17 -6.36
C HIS A 34 -3.74 -0.70 -6.68
N THR A 35 -4.02 -0.33 -7.92
CA THR A 35 -4.05 1.07 -8.33
C THR A 35 -5.51 1.50 -8.35
N HIS A 36 -5.88 2.39 -7.46
CA HIS A 36 -7.26 2.83 -7.28
C HIS A 36 -7.34 4.36 -7.32
N ARG A 37 -8.48 4.88 -7.79
CA ARG A 37 -8.75 6.33 -7.81
C ARG A 37 -9.73 6.65 -6.69
N PHE A 38 -9.38 7.64 -5.88
CA PHE A 38 -10.24 8.15 -4.82
C PHE A 38 -10.71 9.55 -5.21
N TRP A 39 -12.01 9.81 -5.05
CA TRP A 39 -12.53 11.17 -5.14
C TRP A 39 -12.15 11.91 -3.86
N VAL A 40 -11.60 13.11 -4.02
CA VAL A 40 -11.22 13.98 -2.91
C VAL A 40 -12.05 15.24 -3.01
N GLU A 41 -12.97 15.42 -2.07
CA GLU A 41 -13.90 16.55 -2.07
C GLU A 41 -13.17 17.88 -1.84
N SER A 42 -12.17 17.89 -0.96
CA SER A 42 -11.37 19.09 -0.64
C SER A 42 -10.58 19.66 -1.83
N GLU A 43 -10.25 18.83 -2.82
CA GLU A 43 -9.48 19.23 -4.01
C GLU A 43 -10.30 19.15 -5.30
N ASN A 44 -11.57 18.74 -5.20
CA ASN A 44 -12.50 18.51 -6.30
C ASN A 44 -11.87 17.70 -7.47
N ARG A 45 -11.08 16.68 -7.15
CA ARG A 45 -10.37 15.86 -8.14
C ARG A 45 -10.24 14.40 -7.72
N PHE A 46 -9.99 13.55 -8.71
CA PHE A 46 -9.57 12.17 -8.47
C PHE A 46 -8.06 12.08 -8.20
N VAL A 47 -7.70 11.44 -7.09
CA VAL A 47 -6.32 11.12 -6.75
C VAL A 47 -6.08 9.64 -7.00
N LYS A 48 -5.03 9.33 -7.78
CA LYS A 48 -4.64 7.95 -8.09
C LYS A 48 -3.62 7.47 -7.08
N LEU A 49 -4.01 6.54 -6.21
CA LEU A 49 -3.11 5.96 -5.23
C LEU A 49 -2.88 4.47 -5.51
N ARG A 50 -1.66 4.04 -5.23
CA ARG A 50 -1.28 2.64 -5.19
C ARG A 50 -1.33 2.15 -3.75
N VAL A 51 -2.37 1.38 -3.46
CA VAL A 51 -2.79 1.01 -2.12
C VAL A 51 -2.87 -0.49 -1.97
N SER A 52 -2.51 -0.97 -0.79
CA SER A 52 -2.81 -2.36 -0.41
C SER A 52 -4.24 -2.49 0.11
N SER A 53 -4.80 -3.70 0.16
CA SER A 53 -6.13 -3.91 0.78
C SER A 53 -6.23 -3.41 2.23
N LYS A 54 -5.14 -3.49 3.01
CA LYS A 54 -5.10 -2.87 4.36
C LYS A 54 -5.14 -1.34 4.28
N GLY A 55 -4.53 -0.76 3.25
CA GLY A 55 -4.54 0.69 3.02
C GLY A 55 -5.94 1.19 2.69
N MET A 56 -6.68 0.46 1.83
CA MET A 56 -8.08 0.80 1.53
C MET A 56 -8.94 0.82 2.80
N ARG A 57 -8.85 -0.21 3.65
CA ARG A 57 -9.58 -0.25 4.94
C ARG A 57 -9.23 0.92 5.88
N ILE A 58 -8.00 1.45 5.82
CA ILE A 58 -7.60 2.60 6.64
C ILE A 58 -8.20 3.89 6.08
N ILE A 59 -8.23 4.05 4.75
CA ILE A 59 -8.90 5.16 4.09
C ILE A 59 -10.39 5.15 4.47
N ASP A 60 -11.05 3.99 4.40
CA ASP A 60 -12.47 3.88 4.74
C ASP A 60 -12.74 4.22 6.22
N LYS A 61 -11.80 3.89 7.11
CA LYS A 61 -11.96 4.14 8.56
C LYS A 61 -11.68 5.59 8.97
N LYS A 62 -10.66 6.23 8.39
CA LYS A 62 -10.20 7.57 8.78
C LYS A 62 -10.73 8.69 7.89
N GLY A 63 -11.18 8.35 6.68
CA GLY A 63 -11.41 9.32 5.61
C GLY A 63 -10.16 9.57 4.77
N ILE A 64 -10.36 10.03 3.53
CA ILE A 64 -9.29 10.25 2.56
C ILE A 64 -8.43 11.46 2.91
N ASP A 65 -9.02 12.54 3.44
CA ASP A 65 -8.30 13.79 3.70
C ASP A 65 -7.23 13.65 4.80
N GLU A 66 -7.55 12.96 5.90
CA GLU A 66 -6.57 12.69 6.97
C GLU A 66 -5.40 11.85 6.43
N VAL A 67 -5.70 10.82 5.65
CA VAL A 67 -4.68 9.95 5.05
C VAL A 67 -3.80 10.71 4.05
N LEU A 68 -4.38 11.61 3.26
CA LEU A 68 -3.60 12.45 2.34
C LEU A 68 -2.70 13.44 3.09
N SER A 69 -3.17 14.03 4.18
CA SER A 69 -2.34 14.85 5.07
C SER A 69 -1.14 14.06 5.62
N ASP A 70 -1.38 12.83 6.09
CA ASP A 70 -0.32 11.95 6.57
C ASP A 70 0.68 11.52 5.48
N ILE A 71 0.22 11.34 4.24
CA ILE A 71 1.11 11.03 3.11
C ILE A 71 1.96 12.25 2.75
N ARG A 72 1.37 13.46 2.71
CA ARG A 72 2.09 14.71 2.44
C ARG A 72 3.14 15.03 3.50
N LYS A 73 2.83 14.83 4.78
CA LYS A 73 3.79 14.98 5.88
C LYS A 73 5.01 14.06 5.74
N ARG A 74 4.83 12.88 5.13
CA ARG A 74 5.93 11.94 4.84
C ARG A 74 6.74 12.33 3.59
N GLY A 75 6.35 13.36 2.86
CA GLY A 75 7.03 13.81 1.64
C GLY A 75 6.79 12.91 0.42
N GLU A 76 5.79 12.02 0.47
CA GLU A 76 5.44 11.18 -0.68
C GLU A 76 4.57 11.98 -1.67
N ALA A 77 4.89 11.88 -2.97
CA ALA A 77 4.10 12.52 -4.02
C ALA A 77 2.73 11.82 -4.19
N VAL A 78 1.68 12.63 -4.32
CA VAL A 78 0.26 12.25 -4.41
C VAL A 78 -0.33 12.69 -5.74
#